data_AF-A0A3M7ASP0-F1
#
_entry.id   AF-A0A3M7ASP0-F1
#
_cell.length_a   1.000
_cell.length_b   1.000
_cell.length_c   1.000
_cell.angle_alpha   90.00
_cell.angle_beta   90.00
_cell.angle_gamma   90.00
#
_symmetry.space_group_name_H-M   'P 1'
#
loop_
_entity.id
_entity.type
_entity.pdbx_description
1 polymer ?
#
loop_
_entity_poly.entity_id
_entity_poly.type
_entity_poly.pdbx_seq_one_letter_code
_entity_poly.pdbx_strand_id
1 'polypeptide(L)'
;MQKVIQRTQRAERAAGRKLAKARDHYEKGESWERFQSLNRMRRSANENIRNARRARQEDWERGPLAPRRDVGDKKATYGAMNMYDFQLPQLDPVSRPKWMHISVGDRVVVVNGRHRGRISTVEDADQNNGSVRVKGLNVVDLSIPEWMQEERGSDPEPIHSMPRSFSINDVRLVYPLPDPETGIPRDVVIDRLVNINYEFDKVKKEWTQGDRLIPGTN
;
A
#
# COMPACT_ATOMS: atom_id res chain seq x y z
N MET A 1 -52.71 3.69 22.44
CA MET A 1 -51.58 3.05 21.72
C MET A 1 -50.64 4.04 21.02
N GLN A 2 -51.13 5.07 20.33
CA GLN A 2 -50.29 6.04 19.58
C GLN A 2 -49.20 6.73 20.42
N LYS A 3 -49.48 7.07 21.69
CA LYS A 3 -48.49 7.65 22.63
C LYS A 3 -47.31 6.71 22.94
N VAL A 4 -47.54 5.39 22.94
CA VAL A 4 -46.48 4.40 23.19
C VAL A 4 -45.54 4.33 22.00
N ILE A 5 -46.08 4.28 20.79
CA ILE A 5 -45.31 4.33 19.53
C ILE A 5 -44.50 5.63 19.43
N GLN A 6 -45.07 6.77 19.81
CA GLN A 6 -44.32 8.04 19.83
C GLN A 6 -43.18 8.04 20.85
N ARG A 7 -43.35 7.38 22.00
CA ARG A 7 -42.31 7.26 23.02
C ARG A 7 -41.16 6.37 22.55
N THR A 8 -41.45 5.23 21.91
CA THR A 8 -40.43 4.34 21.35
C THR A 8 -39.67 5.04 20.22
N GLN A 9 -40.37 5.69 19.28
CA GLN A 9 -39.73 6.45 18.20
C GLN A 9 -38.84 7.58 18.73
N ARG A 10 -39.24 8.29 19.80
CA ARG A 10 -38.41 9.32 20.43
C ARG A 10 -37.15 8.72 21.07
N ALA A 11 -37.28 7.59 21.75
CA ALA A 11 -36.15 6.87 22.35
C ALA A 11 -35.18 6.36 21.27
N GLU A 12 -35.68 5.76 20.20
CA GLU A 12 -34.89 5.31 19.04
C GLU A 12 -34.13 6.48 18.39
N ARG A 13 -34.80 7.62 18.18
CA ARG A 13 -34.13 8.82 17.64
C ARG A 13 -33.08 9.39 18.59
N ALA A 14 -33.31 9.35 19.90
CA ALA A 14 -32.31 9.80 20.88
C ALA A 14 -31.10 8.87 20.91
N ALA A 15 -31.33 7.56 20.93
CA ALA A 15 -30.28 6.54 20.83
C ALA A 15 -29.51 6.66 19.51
N GLY A 16 -30.21 6.78 18.38
CA GLY A 16 -29.62 6.97 17.06
C GLY A 16 -28.76 8.23 16.97
N ARG A 17 -29.18 9.36 17.55
CA ARG A 17 -28.37 10.58 17.61
C ARG A 17 -27.12 10.41 18.48
N LYS A 18 -27.23 9.71 19.62
CA LYS A 18 -26.07 9.43 20.49
C LYS A 18 -25.07 8.51 19.77
N LEU A 19 -25.57 7.47 19.10
CA LEU A 19 -24.75 6.55 18.31
C LEU A 19 -24.06 7.26 17.15
N ALA A 20 -24.79 8.09 16.39
CA ALA A 20 -24.23 8.86 15.29
C ALA A 20 -23.10 9.78 15.79
N LYS A 21 -23.30 10.53 16.88
CA LYS A 21 -22.26 11.37 17.48
C LYS A 21 -21.03 10.56 17.94
N ALA A 22 -21.25 9.40 18.54
CA ALA A 22 -20.16 8.53 18.96
C ALA A 22 -19.38 7.98 17.75
N ARG A 23 -20.08 7.60 16.68
CA ARG A 23 -19.47 7.17 15.41
C ARG A 23 -18.66 8.29 14.78
N ASP A 24 -19.23 9.50 14.67
CA ASP A 24 -18.54 10.64 14.09
C ASP A 24 -17.27 11.02 14.88
N HIS A 25 -17.32 10.91 16.22
CA HIS A 25 -16.16 11.14 17.08
C HIS A 25 -15.07 10.09 16.82
N TYR A 26 -15.45 8.81 16.73
CA TYR A 26 -14.55 7.72 16.44
C TYR A 26 -13.92 7.86 15.04
N GLU A 27 -14.72 8.11 14.00
CA GLU A 27 -14.25 8.33 12.62
C GLU A 27 -13.27 9.51 12.54
N LYS A 28 -13.52 10.59 13.29
CA LYS A 28 -12.59 11.72 13.38
C LYS A 28 -11.26 11.32 14.03
N GLY A 29 -11.29 10.55 15.12
CA GLY A 29 -10.09 10.02 15.76
C GLY A 29 -9.25 9.18 14.79
N GLU A 30 -9.86 8.19 14.14
CA GLU A 30 -9.22 7.32 13.15
C GLU A 30 -8.68 8.11 11.94
N SER A 31 -9.42 9.12 11.46
CA SER A 31 -8.95 10.00 10.38
C SER A 31 -7.72 10.81 10.79
N TRP A 32 -7.69 11.29 12.03
CA TRP A 32 -6.58 12.05 12.58
C TRP A 32 -5.33 11.19 12.71
N GLU A 33 -5.46 9.97 13.26
CA GLU A 33 -4.34 9.03 13.39
C GLU A 33 -3.73 8.68 12.03
N ARG A 34 -4.56 8.40 11.02
CA ARG A 34 -4.08 8.15 9.65
C ARG A 34 -3.41 9.36 9.02
N PHE A 35 -3.93 10.56 9.28
CA PHE A 35 -3.28 11.79 8.83
C PHE A 35 -1.91 11.98 9.50
N GLN A 36 -1.78 11.69 10.80
CA GLN A 36 -0.51 11.78 11.52
C GLN A 36 0.51 10.76 10.99
N SER A 37 0.09 9.50 10.75
CA SER A 37 0.98 8.47 10.20
C SER A 37 1.46 8.84 8.79
N LEU A 38 0.56 9.29 7.93
CA LEU A 38 0.89 9.82 6.60
C LEU A 38 1.90 10.97 6.66
N ASN A 39 1.70 11.93 7.56
CA ASN A 39 2.59 13.07 7.70
C ASN A 39 3.97 12.68 8.23
N ARG A 40 4.04 11.71 9.16
CA ARG A 40 5.31 11.17 9.65
C ARG A 40 6.10 10.55 8.49
N MET A 41 5.47 9.69 7.70
CA MET A 41 6.12 9.04 6.56
C MET A 41 6.56 10.07 5.50
N ARG A 42 5.73 11.07 5.20
CA ARG A 42 6.08 12.17 4.28
C ARG A 42 7.27 12.99 4.78
N ARG A 43 7.35 13.27 6.08
CA ARG A 43 8.49 13.99 6.67
C ARG A 43 9.78 13.18 6.53
N SER A 44 9.75 11.91 6.92
CA SER A 44 10.89 10.97 6.78
C SER A 44 11.36 10.89 5.31
N ALA A 45 10.43 10.67 4.38
CA ALA A 45 10.75 10.59 2.96
C ALA A 45 11.37 11.89 2.42
N ASN A 46 10.82 13.05 2.77
CA ASN A 46 11.35 14.34 2.35
C ASN A 46 12.73 14.63 2.95
N GLU A 47 12.95 14.26 4.20
CA GLU A 47 14.25 14.38 4.85
C GLU A 47 15.29 13.50 4.16
N ASN A 48 14.95 12.25 3.86
CA ASN A 48 15.81 11.33 3.11
C ASN A 48 16.16 11.89 1.73
N ILE A 49 15.21 12.49 1.01
CA ILE A 49 15.46 13.13 -0.29
C ILE A 49 16.41 14.32 -0.15
N ARG A 50 16.21 15.18 0.86
CA ARG A 50 17.10 16.33 1.10
C ARG A 50 18.50 15.89 1.47
N ASN A 51 18.62 14.90 2.36
CA ASN A 51 19.90 14.35 2.79
C ASN A 51 20.64 13.69 1.61
N ALA A 52 19.94 12.95 0.75
CA ALA A 52 20.51 12.36 -0.45
C ALA A 52 21.01 13.40 -1.46
N ARG A 53 20.30 14.54 -1.62
CA ARG A 53 20.75 15.65 -2.46
C ARG A 53 22.03 16.30 -1.93
N ARG A 54 22.08 16.58 -0.63
CA ARG A 54 23.27 17.14 0.03
C ARG A 54 24.45 16.17 -0.08
N ALA A 55 24.22 14.88 0.19
CA ALA A 55 25.26 13.86 0.10
C ALA A 55 25.87 13.79 -1.30
N ARG A 56 25.03 13.80 -2.35
CA ARG A 56 25.50 13.81 -3.75
C ARG A 56 26.34 15.04 -4.06
N GLN A 57 25.95 16.20 -3.57
CA GLN A 57 26.71 17.44 -3.77
C GLN A 57 28.07 17.38 -3.06
N GLU A 58 28.09 16.95 -1.79
CA GLU A 58 29.34 16.78 -1.03
C GLU A 58 30.30 15.78 -1.68
N ASP A 59 29.77 14.68 -2.21
CA ASP A 59 30.57 13.65 -2.87
C ASP A 59 31.20 14.19 -4.16
N TRP A 60 30.47 15.03 -4.90
CA TRP A 60 30.97 15.71 -6.08
C TRP A 60 32.05 16.74 -5.76
N GLU A 61 31.84 17.57 -4.73
CA GLU A 61 32.77 18.64 -4.35
C GLU A 61 34.06 18.10 -3.73
N ARG A 62 33.98 17.04 -2.91
CA ARG A 62 35.13 16.51 -2.18
C ARG A 62 35.89 15.44 -2.94
N GLY A 63 35.30 14.82 -3.97
CA GLY A 63 35.92 13.77 -4.78
C GLY A 63 36.55 12.67 -3.93
N PRO A 64 37.89 12.54 -3.90
CA PRO A 64 38.57 11.52 -3.09
C PRO A 64 38.43 11.70 -1.57
N LEU A 65 38.05 12.90 -1.09
CA LEU A 65 37.84 13.22 0.32
C LEU A 65 36.35 13.10 0.73
N ALA A 66 35.53 12.43 -0.07
CA ALA A 66 34.13 12.20 0.27
C ALA A 66 34.02 11.41 1.59
N PRO A 67 33.15 11.83 2.53
CA PRO A 67 33.04 11.17 3.82
C PRO A 67 32.43 9.78 3.68
N ARG A 68 33.02 8.80 4.36
CA ARG A 68 32.39 7.48 4.55
C ARG A 68 31.19 7.65 5.47
N ARG A 69 29.99 7.28 5.00
CA ARG A 69 28.73 7.44 5.76
C ARG A 69 28.24 6.13 6.40
N ASP A 70 28.88 5.03 6.01
CA ASP A 70 28.75 3.65 6.48
C ASP A 70 29.66 3.36 7.70
N VAL A 71 29.92 4.35 8.56
CA VAL A 71 30.80 4.23 9.73
C VAL A 71 30.15 4.82 10.99
N GLY A 72 30.72 4.51 12.16
CA GLY A 72 30.19 4.94 13.45
C GLY A 72 28.80 4.36 13.72
N ASP A 73 27.89 5.19 14.22
CA ASP A 73 26.52 4.81 14.60
C ASP A 73 25.70 4.25 13.41
N LYS A 74 26.05 4.64 12.18
CA LYS A 74 25.36 4.22 10.95
C LYS A 74 26.06 3.07 10.22
N LYS A 75 27.09 2.46 10.82
CA LYS A 75 27.86 1.39 10.17
C LYS A 75 26.99 0.26 9.63
N ALA A 76 26.03 -0.19 10.43
CA ALA A 76 25.06 -1.18 9.99
C ALA A 76 23.95 -0.49 9.19
N THR A 77 23.30 0.54 9.74
CA THR A 77 21.99 1.01 9.27
C THR A 77 22.02 1.98 8.08
N TYR A 78 23.19 2.40 7.59
CA TYR A 78 23.26 3.37 6.49
C TYR A 78 22.57 2.84 5.23
N GLY A 79 21.60 3.61 4.73
CA GLY A 79 20.81 3.24 3.54
C GLY A 79 19.62 2.32 3.83
N ALA A 80 19.50 1.79 5.05
CA ALA A 80 18.34 1.02 5.46
C ALA A 80 17.12 1.94 5.74
N MET A 81 15.93 1.42 5.47
CA MET A 81 14.66 2.06 5.78
C MET A 81 14.27 1.79 7.23
N ASN A 82 13.60 2.75 7.87
CA ASN A 82 13.03 2.53 9.19
C ASN A 82 11.86 1.54 9.10
N MET A 83 11.76 0.60 10.03
CA MET A 83 10.63 -0.32 10.17
C MET A 83 9.26 0.40 10.11
N TYR A 84 9.14 1.59 10.71
CA TYR A 84 7.89 2.34 10.71
C TYR A 84 7.49 2.89 9.34
N ASP A 85 8.45 3.06 8.42
CA ASP A 85 8.21 3.54 7.05
C ASP A 85 8.02 2.38 6.05
N PHE A 86 8.23 1.13 6.49
CA PHE A 86 8.12 -0.05 5.64
C PHE A 86 6.70 -0.23 5.10
N GLN A 87 5.71 -0.24 5.98
CA GLN A 87 4.31 -0.41 5.61
C GLN A 87 3.77 0.84 4.91
N LEU A 88 2.99 0.64 3.85
CA LEU A 88 2.25 1.75 3.27
C LEU A 88 1.16 2.22 4.24
N PRO A 89 0.90 3.52 4.29
CA PRO A 89 -0.12 4.07 5.15
C PRO A 89 -1.51 3.65 4.65
N GLN A 90 -2.41 3.39 5.58
CA GLN A 90 -3.79 3.06 5.25
C GLN A 90 -4.48 4.21 4.53
N LEU A 91 -5.21 3.88 3.47
CA LEU A 91 -6.04 4.84 2.76
C LEU A 91 -7.28 5.19 3.59
N ASP A 92 -7.74 6.42 3.45
CA ASP A 92 -9.03 6.86 3.99
C ASP A 92 -10.16 6.04 3.31
N PRO A 93 -11.25 5.63 3.99
CA PRO A 93 -12.20 4.67 3.44
C PRO A 93 -12.89 5.20 2.19
N VAL A 94 -13.00 6.53 2.07
CA VAL A 94 -13.51 7.22 0.88
C VAL A 94 -12.56 7.07 -0.31
N SER A 95 -11.26 7.09 -0.06
CA SER A 95 -10.21 6.97 -1.08
C SER A 95 -9.81 5.52 -1.40
N ARG A 96 -10.26 4.55 -0.59
CA ARG A 96 -9.97 3.13 -0.83
C ARG A 96 -10.59 2.70 -2.16
N PRO A 97 -9.88 1.87 -2.94
CA PRO A 97 -10.46 1.29 -4.13
C PRO A 97 -11.65 0.42 -3.74
N LYS A 98 -12.83 0.69 -4.31
CA LYS A 98 -14.05 -0.08 -4.05
C LYS A 98 -13.89 -1.57 -4.38
N TRP A 99 -13.02 -1.86 -5.34
CA TRP A 99 -12.66 -3.21 -5.76
C TRP A 99 -11.18 -3.22 -6.18
N MET A 100 -10.54 -4.38 -6.03
CA MET A 100 -9.15 -4.57 -6.40
C MET A 100 -9.08 -5.15 -7.82
N HIS A 101 -8.38 -4.49 -8.74
CA HIS A 101 -8.26 -4.97 -10.12
C HIS A 101 -7.14 -5.99 -10.34
N ILE A 102 -6.25 -6.13 -9.36
CA ILE A 102 -5.15 -7.11 -9.32
C ILE A 102 -5.42 -8.10 -8.19
N SER A 103 -5.21 -9.37 -8.45
CA SER A 103 -5.38 -10.48 -7.50
C SER A 103 -4.09 -11.26 -7.34
N VAL A 104 -4.01 -12.07 -6.29
CA VAL A 104 -2.87 -12.97 -6.04
C VAL A 104 -2.73 -13.94 -7.20
N GLY A 105 -1.49 -14.16 -7.67
CA GLY A 105 -1.20 -15.02 -8.82
C GLY A 105 -1.21 -14.31 -10.18
N ASP A 106 -1.71 -13.08 -10.27
CA ASP A 106 -1.63 -12.31 -11.51
C ASP A 106 -0.18 -11.98 -11.88
N ARG A 107 0.13 -11.97 -13.19
CA ARG A 107 1.39 -11.45 -13.71
C ARG A 107 1.27 -9.94 -13.89
N VAL A 108 2.22 -9.20 -13.34
CA VAL A 108 2.16 -7.74 -13.35
C VAL A 108 3.49 -7.12 -13.74
N VAL A 109 3.42 -5.96 -14.38
CA VAL A 109 4.56 -5.11 -14.73
C VAL A 109 4.59 -3.89 -13.83
N VAL A 110 5.79 -3.55 -13.35
CA VAL A 110 6.02 -2.30 -12.60
C VAL A 110 6.18 -1.15 -13.59
N VAL A 111 5.33 -0.13 -13.47
CA VAL A 111 5.32 1.06 -14.34
C VAL A 111 6.21 2.17 -13.80
N ASN A 112 6.23 2.38 -12.48
CA ASN A 112 6.94 3.47 -11.83
C ASN A 112 7.93 2.96 -10.76
N GLY A 113 8.93 3.79 -10.45
CA GLY A 113 9.93 3.51 -9.41
C GLY A 113 11.18 2.77 -9.91
N ARG A 114 11.99 2.28 -8.97
CA ARG A 114 13.32 1.68 -9.23
C ARG A 114 13.27 0.44 -10.12
N HIS A 115 12.18 -0.32 -10.05
CA HIS A 115 12.02 -1.59 -10.75
C HIS A 115 11.15 -1.49 -12.02
N ARG A 116 11.01 -0.28 -12.59
CA ARG A 116 10.24 -0.05 -13.81
C ARG A 116 10.61 -1.03 -14.94
N GLY A 117 9.60 -1.58 -15.60
CA GLY A 117 9.71 -2.53 -16.70
C GLY A 117 9.90 -3.99 -16.29
N ARG A 118 10.07 -4.29 -15.00
CA ARG A 118 10.17 -5.67 -14.52
C ARG A 118 8.79 -6.31 -14.39
N ILE A 119 8.70 -7.57 -14.83
CA ILE A 119 7.49 -8.39 -14.76
C ILE A 119 7.71 -9.47 -13.70
N SER A 120 6.72 -9.67 -12.84
CA SER A 120 6.72 -10.76 -11.86
C SER A 120 5.27 -11.08 -11.42
N THR A 121 5.11 -12.05 -10.53
CA THR A 121 3.81 -12.51 -10.04
C THR A 121 3.47 -11.86 -8.71
N VAL A 122 2.19 -11.58 -8.50
CA VAL A 122 1.65 -11.03 -7.25
C VAL A 122 1.57 -12.10 -6.17
N GLU A 123 2.13 -11.82 -4.99
CA GLU A 123 2.06 -12.70 -3.81
C GLU A 123 0.93 -12.30 -2.86
N ASP A 124 0.66 -11.01 -2.73
CA ASP A 124 -0.33 -10.48 -1.81
C ASP A 124 -0.92 -9.17 -2.35
N ALA A 125 -2.20 -8.94 -2.05
CA ALA A 125 -2.96 -7.77 -2.50
C ALA A 125 -3.84 -7.26 -1.36
N ASP A 126 -3.54 -6.05 -0.88
CA ASP A 126 -4.24 -5.43 0.24
C ASP A 126 -5.08 -4.23 -0.22
N GLN A 127 -6.40 -4.36 -0.04
CA GLN A 127 -7.37 -3.35 -0.39
C GLN A 127 -7.35 -2.13 0.55
N ASN A 128 -6.97 -2.31 1.83
CA ASN A 128 -6.99 -1.22 2.81
C ASN A 128 -5.91 -0.17 2.51
N ASN A 129 -4.75 -0.63 2.10
CA ASN A 129 -3.61 0.20 1.69
C ASN A 129 -3.63 0.51 0.18
N GLY A 130 -4.43 -0.21 -0.61
CA GLY A 130 -4.37 -0.16 -2.07
C GLY A 130 -2.98 -0.56 -2.58
N SER A 131 -2.45 -1.65 -2.05
CA SER A 131 -1.06 -2.07 -2.27
C SER A 131 -0.95 -3.51 -2.73
N VAL A 132 0.10 -3.80 -3.48
CA VAL A 132 0.37 -5.13 -4.06
C VAL A 132 1.81 -5.53 -3.77
N ARG A 133 2.02 -6.69 -3.18
CA ARG A 133 3.34 -7.28 -2.99
C ARG A 133 3.67 -8.19 -4.15
N VAL A 134 4.80 -7.93 -4.80
CA VAL A 134 5.24 -8.64 -5.99
C VAL A 134 6.48 -9.46 -5.67
N LYS A 135 6.49 -10.72 -6.11
CA LYS A 135 7.54 -11.69 -5.81
C LYS A 135 8.92 -11.18 -6.23
N GLY A 136 9.85 -11.15 -5.27
CA GLY A 136 11.26 -10.83 -5.49
C GLY A 136 11.54 -9.40 -5.97
N LEU A 137 10.56 -8.50 -5.94
CA LEU A 137 10.71 -7.10 -6.33
C LEU A 137 10.55 -6.18 -5.12
N ASN A 138 11.18 -5.00 -5.20
CA ASN A 138 11.13 -3.97 -4.15
C ASN A 138 11.57 -4.49 -2.78
N VAL A 139 12.58 -5.36 -2.78
CA VAL A 139 13.25 -5.78 -1.55
C VAL A 139 14.03 -4.58 -1.00
N VAL A 140 13.72 -4.23 0.24
CA VAL A 140 14.35 -3.12 0.96
C VAL A 140 14.95 -3.64 2.26
N ASP A 141 16.06 -3.02 2.64
CA ASP A 141 16.73 -3.29 3.90
C ASP A 141 16.04 -2.50 5.02
N LEU A 142 15.64 -3.19 6.09
CA LEU A 142 14.92 -2.62 7.23
C LEU A 142 15.81 -2.57 8.46
N SER A 143 15.99 -1.38 9.01
CA SER A 143 16.62 -1.18 10.31
C SER A 143 15.63 -1.54 11.41
N ILE A 144 15.94 -2.55 12.21
CA ILE A 144 15.15 -2.93 13.38
C ILE A 144 15.56 -2.07 14.59
N PRO A 145 14.62 -1.49 15.35
CA PRO A 145 14.93 -0.81 16.60
C PRO A 145 15.53 -1.75 17.67
N GLU A 146 16.44 -1.25 18.49
CA GLU A 146 17.16 -2.01 19.52
C GLU A 146 16.23 -2.77 20.47
N TRP A 147 15.15 -2.14 20.94
CA TRP A 147 14.16 -2.78 21.82
C TRP A 147 13.49 -4.03 21.21
N MET A 148 13.41 -4.14 19.88
CA MET A 148 12.84 -5.30 19.18
C MET A 148 13.92 -6.36 18.87
N GLN A 149 15.19 -5.95 18.83
CA GLN A 149 16.32 -6.86 18.67
C GLN A 149 16.52 -7.70 19.93
N GLU A 150 16.42 -7.08 21.10
CA GLU A 150 16.57 -7.75 22.40
C GLU A 150 15.55 -8.89 22.62
N GLU A 151 14.33 -8.74 22.08
CA GLU A 151 13.29 -9.77 22.15
C GLU A 151 13.58 -10.99 21.25
N ARG A 152 14.44 -10.86 20.22
CA ARG A 152 14.71 -11.91 19.22
C ARG A 152 15.83 -12.90 19.59
N GLY A 153 16.58 -12.66 20.66
CA GLY A 153 17.62 -13.58 21.15
C GLY A 153 19.06 -13.21 20.75
N SER A 154 19.97 -14.19 20.76
CA SER A 154 21.42 -13.99 20.97
C SER A 154 22.24 -13.31 19.87
N ASP A 155 21.74 -13.16 18.64
CA ASP A 155 22.42 -12.41 17.56
C ASP A 155 21.39 -11.75 16.62
N PRO A 156 20.76 -10.65 17.03
CA PRO A 156 19.80 -9.97 16.19
C PRO A 156 20.54 -9.17 15.12
N GLU A 157 20.38 -9.56 13.85
CA GLU A 157 20.87 -8.74 12.75
C GLU A 157 20.16 -7.37 12.79
N PRO A 158 20.88 -6.25 12.78
CA PRO A 158 20.27 -4.93 12.86
C PRO A 158 19.48 -4.59 11.58
N ILE A 159 19.73 -5.31 10.49
CA ILE A 159 19.10 -5.15 9.19
C ILE A 159 18.45 -6.45 8.76
N HIS A 160 17.23 -6.35 8.22
CA HIS A 160 16.62 -7.45 7.47
C HIS A 160 16.09 -6.97 6.12
N SER A 161 16.37 -7.75 5.08
CA SER A 161 15.82 -7.48 3.74
C SER A 161 14.42 -8.07 3.62
N MET A 162 13.43 -7.23 3.31
CA MET A 162 12.04 -7.67 3.14
C MET A 162 11.41 -7.04 1.88
N PRO A 163 10.52 -7.77 1.16
CA PRO A 163 9.80 -7.23 0.02
C PRO A 163 8.75 -6.21 0.49
N ARG A 164 8.89 -4.96 0.03
CA ARG A 164 7.93 -3.89 0.29
C ARG A 164 6.85 -3.85 -0.80
N SER A 165 5.60 -3.68 -0.41
CA SER A 165 4.49 -3.56 -1.36
C SER A 165 4.63 -2.33 -2.26
N PHE A 166 4.13 -2.44 -3.49
CA PHE A 166 3.93 -1.32 -4.41
C PHE A 166 2.54 -0.72 -4.21
N SER A 167 2.36 0.55 -4.59
CA SER A 167 1.01 1.07 -4.79
C SER A 167 0.37 0.39 -6.00
N ILE A 168 -0.94 0.16 -5.93
CA ILE A 168 -1.73 -0.38 -7.05
C ILE A 168 -1.57 0.45 -8.33
N ASN A 169 -1.34 1.76 -8.21
CA ASN A 169 -1.19 2.67 -9.35
C ASN A 169 0.14 2.50 -10.10
N ASP A 170 1.17 1.96 -9.43
CA ASP A 170 2.51 1.80 -9.98
C ASP A 170 2.71 0.45 -10.70
N VAL A 171 1.64 -0.33 -10.79
CA VAL A 171 1.65 -1.70 -11.32
C VAL A 171 0.52 -1.84 -12.35
N ARG A 172 0.74 -2.67 -13.38
CA ARG A 172 -0.27 -3.01 -14.39
C ARG A 172 -0.31 -4.51 -14.64
N LEU A 173 -1.49 -5.01 -14.99
CA LEU A 173 -1.69 -6.42 -15.33
C LEU A 173 -1.03 -6.74 -16.67
N VAL A 174 -0.32 -7.86 -16.75
CA VAL A 174 0.21 -8.43 -17.99
C VAL A 174 -0.57 -9.69 -18.27
N TYR A 175 -1.19 -9.75 -19.44
CA TYR A 175 -1.99 -10.89 -19.85
C TYR A 175 -1.76 -11.21 -21.34
N PRO A 176 -1.68 -12.49 -21.72
CA PRO A 176 -1.55 -12.86 -23.13
C PRO A 176 -2.90 -12.67 -23.84
N LEU A 177 -2.96 -11.76 -24.81
CA LEU A 177 -4.13 -11.62 -25.70
C LEU A 177 -3.78 -12.09 -27.12
N PRO A 178 -4.73 -12.72 -27.84
CA PRO A 178 -4.53 -13.07 -29.23
C PRO A 178 -4.44 -11.81 -30.09
N ASP A 179 -3.39 -11.72 -30.90
CA ASP A 179 -3.24 -10.67 -31.90
C ASP A 179 -4.37 -10.78 -32.95
N PRO A 180 -5.14 -9.71 -33.26
CA PRO A 180 -6.29 -9.79 -34.15
C PRO A 180 -5.95 -10.26 -35.58
N GLU A 181 -4.75 -9.98 -36.07
CA GLU A 181 -4.34 -10.36 -37.43
C GLU A 181 -3.76 -11.77 -37.49
N THR A 182 -2.92 -12.13 -36.52
CA THR A 182 -2.15 -13.38 -36.55
C THR A 182 -2.76 -14.50 -35.71
N GLY A 183 -3.64 -14.18 -34.76
CA GLY A 183 -4.20 -15.12 -33.79
C GLY A 183 -3.20 -15.65 -32.76
N ILE A 184 -1.93 -15.24 -32.82
CA ILE A 184 -0.89 -15.70 -31.90
C ILE A 184 -1.01 -14.92 -30.58
N PRO A 185 -1.06 -15.59 -29.41
CA PRO A 185 -1.11 -14.90 -28.14
C PRO A 185 0.20 -14.15 -27.87
N ARG A 186 0.09 -12.87 -27.53
CA ARG A 186 1.22 -12.02 -27.12
C ARG A 186 0.93 -11.38 -25.77
N ASP A 187 1.96 -11.31 -24.94
CA ASP A 187 1.88 -10.62 -23.65
C ASP A 187 1.62 -9.12 -23.89
N VAL A 188 0.49 -8.62 -23.40
CA VAL A 188 0.13 -7.21 -23.46
C VAL A 188 -0.03 -6.64 -22.06
N VAL A 189 0.28 -5.34 -21.94
CA VAL A 189 0.08 -4.59 -20.69
C VAL A 189 -1.32 -3.98 -20.73
N ILE A 190 -2.15 -4.36 -19.76
CA ILE A 190 -3.52 -3.86 -19.64
C ILE A 190 -3.49 -2.57 -18.81
N ASP A 191 -3.94 -1.47 -19.41
CA ASP A 191 -3.95 -0.18 -18.72
C ASP A 191 -5.14 -0.03 -17.74
N ARG A 192 -6.32 -0.48 -18.14
CA ARG A 192 -7.55 -0.34 -17.35
C ARG A 192 -8.38 -1.62 -17.34
N LEU A 193 -8.92 -1.95 -16.18
CA LEU A 193 -9.91 -3.01 -15.97
C LEU A 193 -11.20 -2.42 -15.39
N VAL A 194 -12.32 -3.05 -15.73
CA VAL A 194 -13.65 -2.76 -15.17
C VAL A 194 -14.19 -4.03 -14.53
N ASN A 195 -14.84 -3.90 -13.38
CA ASN A 195 -15.54 -5.01 -12.75
C ASN A 195 -16.96 -5.11 -13.30
N ILE A 196 -17.33 -6.28 -13.84
CA ILE A 196 -18.66 -6.59 -14.36
C ILE A 196 -19.22 -7.82 -13.64
N ASN A 197 -20.50 -8.15 -13.83
CA ASN A 197 -21.13 -9.36 -13.27
C ASN A 197 -20.98 -9.54 -11.75
N TYR A 198 -20.90 -8.43 -10.99
CA TYR A 198 -20.87 -8.48 -9.53
C TYR A 198 -22.28 -8.26 -8.96
N GLU A 199 -22.69 -9.12 -8.03
CA GLU A 199 -24.00 -9.11 -7.41
C GLU A 199 -23.87 -9.07 -5.89
N PHE A 200 -24.86 -8.52 -5.20
CA PHE A 200 -24.86 -8.51 -3.74
C PHE A 200 -25.49 -9.79 -3.21
N ASP A 201 -24.68 -10.67 -2.62
CA ASP A 201 -25.15 -11.86 -1.94
C ASP A 201 -25.81 -11.46 -0.62
N LYS A 202 -27.15 -11.54 -0.57
CA LYS A 202 -27.95 -11.17 0.61
C LYS A 202 -27.67 -12.06 1.82
N VAL A 203 -27.22 -13.30 1.62
CA VAL A 203 -26.97 -14.26 2.71
C VAL A 203 -25.65 -13.93 3.39
N LYS A 204 -24.59 -13.76 2.61
CA LYS A 204 -23.25 -13.39 3.11
C LYS A 204 -23.13 -11.91 3.45
N LYS A 205 -24.04 -11.07 2.95
CA LYS A 205 -23.99 -9.61 3.01
C LYS A 205 -22.71 -9.03 2.40
N GLU A 206 -22.22 -9.68 1.36
CA GLU A 206 -20.99 -9.35 0.64
C GLU A 206 -21.28 -9.26 -0.86
N TRP A 207 -20.50 -8.45 -1.57
CA TRP A 207 -20.53 -8.44 -3.03
C TRP A 207 -19.76 -9.65 -3.56
N THR A 208 -20.31 -10.35 -4.56
CA THR A 208 -19.59 -11.42 -5.24
C THR A 208 -18.37 -10.86 -5.96
N GLN A 209 -17.35 -11.72 -6.09
CA GLN A 209 -16.18 -11.42 -6.91
C GLN A 209 -16.64 -11.46 -8.37
N GLY A 210 -16.88 -10.28 -8.95
CA GLY A 210 -17.29 -10.15 -10.35
C GLY A 210 -16.16 -10.48 -11.32
N ASP A 211 -16.47 -10.40 -12.61
CA ASP A 211 -15.51 -10.63 -13.68
C ASP A 211 -14.74 -9.35 -14.03
N ARG A 212 -13.51 -9.54 -14.50
CA ARG A 212 -12.63 -8.47 -14.93
C ARG A 212 -12.75 -8.31 -16.44
N LEU A 213 -13.18 -7.13 -16.88
CA LEU A 213 -13.31 -6.78 -18.29
C LEU A 213 -12.26 -5.75 -18.69
N ILE A 214 -11.64 -5.95 -19.86
CA ILE A 214 -10.84 -4.93 -20.53
C ILE A 214 -11.80 -4.11 -21.41
N PRO A 215 -11.98 -2.80 -21.13
CA PRO A 215 -12.90 -1.97 -21.90
C PRO A 215 -12.38 -1.76 -23.33
N GLY A 216 -13.26 -1.92 -24.32
CA GLY A 216 -12.97 -1.67 -25.74
C GLY A 216 -12.51 -2.89 -26.55
N THR A 217 -12.24 -4.02 -25.91
CA THR A 217 -11.92 -5.31 -26.57
C THR A 217 -13.12 -6.24 -26.75
N ASN A 218 -14.25 -5.94 -26.08
CA ASN A 218 -15.53 -6.65 -26.20
C ASN A 218 -16.60 -5.77 -26.83
#